data_AF-A0A7Z9UFC2-F1
#
_entry.id   AF-A0A7Z9UFC2-F1
#
_cell.length_a   1.000
_cell.length_b   1.000
_cell.length_c   1.000
_cell.angle_alpha   90.00
_cell.angle_beta   90.00
_cell.angle_gamma   90.00
#
_symmetry.space_group_name_H-M   'P 1'
#
loop_
_entity.id
_entity.type
_entity.pdbx_description
1 polymer ?
#
loop_
_entity_poly.entity_id
_entity_poly.type
_entity_poly.pdbx_seq_one_letter_code
_entity_poly.pdbx_strand_id
1 'polypeptide(L)'
;MIRVSRTRRIRRRFLSNGLLCVQACPGPVAPIPVPGLSRYDRASMTLLDRYIAKQYLFNIIALTVILFSFVVVIDASLNIDEFLQRAGDLAQQRGEEAPGAVRRWVVTLLLVVDFWWPKLLQLYSFLIGMILVGAMGFTFSQMSRNREFIAMMAAGVGLHRVMKPIVVVAGLFMVLQIVNTEILIPRIAPL
;
A
#
# COMPACT_ATOMS: atom_id res chain seq x y z
N MET A 1 -59.59 -13.21 -19.30
CA MET A 1 -59.52 -14.61 -19.77
C MET A 1 -58.10 -14.85 -20.30
N ILE A 2 -57.21 -15.52 -19.54
CA ILE A 2 -56.01 -16.30 -19.97
C ILE A 2 -55.28 -16.84 -18.71
N ARG A 3 -55.72 -18.05 -18.33
CA ARG A 3 -54.99 -19.25 -17.85
C ARG A 3 -53.72 -19.11 -16.96
N VAL A 4 -53.93 -19.01 -15.65
CA VAL A 4 -52.99 -19.44 -14.59
C VAL A 4 -53.25 -20.92 -14.28
N SER A 5 -52.59 -21.88 -14.96
CA SER A 5 -52.83 -23.32 -14.65
C SER A 5 -51.68 -24.29 -14.92
N ARG A 6 -50.41 -23.86 -14.96
CA ARG A 6 -49.28 -24.75 -15.31
C ARG A 6 -48.19 -24.95 -14.24
N THR A 7 -48.41 -24.56 -13.00
CA THR A 7 -47.37 -24.65 -11.94
C THR A 7 -47.60 -25.73 -10.87
N ARG A 8 -48.72 -26.46 -10.89
CA ARG A 8 -49.04 -27.45 -9.84
C ARG A 8 -48.66 -28.91 -10.14
N ARG A 9 -48.19 -29.24 -11.36
CA ARG A 9 -48.01 -30.65 -11.77
C ARG A 9 -46.57 -31.20 -11.61
N ILE A 10 -45.57 -30.36 -11.35
CA ILE A 10 -44.18 -30.83 -11.13
C ILE A 10 -43.91 -31.13 -9.64
N ARG A 11 -44.65 -30.52 -8.71
CA ARG A 11 -44.43 -30.69 -7.27
C ARG A 11 -44.93 -32.01 -6.66
N ARG A 12 -45.71 -32.82 -7.40
CA ARG A 12 -46.27 -34.10 -6.90
C ARG A 12 -45.49 -35.36 -7.28
N ARG A 13 -44.54 -35.30 -8.22
CA ARG A 13 -43.70 -36.46 -8.56
C ARG A 13 -42.43 -36.60 -7.69
N PHE A 14 -42.07 -35.57 -6.94
CA PHE A 14 -40.86 -35.61 -6.10
C PHE A 14 -41.10 -36.17 -4.69
N LEU A 15 -42.37 -36.34 -4.29
CA LEU A 15 -42.74 -36.80 -2.95
C LEU A 15 -42.86 -38.33 -2.82
N SER A 16 -42.74 -39.10 -3.91
CA SER A 16 -42.90 -40.56 -3.87
C SER A 16 -41.60 -41.35 -4.01
N ASN A 17 -40.48 -40.72 -4.41
CA ASN A 17 -39.16 -41.36 -4.53
C ASN A 17 -38.09 -40.71 -3.64
N GLY A 18 -38.48 -39.76 -2.78
CA GLY A 18 -37.57 -38.96 -1.96
C GLY A 18 -37.11 -39.62 -0.65
N LEU A 19 -37.57 -40.84 -0.32
CA LEU A 19 -37.16 -41.51 0.91
C LEU A 19 -35.89 -42.39 0.77
N LEU A 20 -35.46 -42.72 -0.45
CA LEU A 20 -34.32 -43.65 -0.65
C LEU A 20 -32.94 -42.96 -0.70
N CYS A 21 -32.88 -41.64 -0.89
CA CYS A 21 -31.59 -40.94 -1.00
C CYS A 21 -31.05 -40.35 0.32
N VAL A 22 -31.87 -40.27 1.38
CA VAL A 22 -31.43 -39.77 2.70
C VAL A 22 -30.74 -40.87 3.52
N GLN A 23 -30.88 -42.14 3.13
CA GLN A 23 -30.35 -43.29 3.86
C GLN A 23 -28.84 -43.55 3.66
N ALA A 24 -28.14 -42.72 2.88
CA ALA A 24 -26.72 -42.90 2.55
C ALA A 24 -25.81 -41.77 3.10
N CYS A 25 -26.18 -41.14 4.22
CA CYS A 25 -25.25 -40.30 4.98
C CYS A 25 -24.44 -41.18 5.96
N PRO A 26 -23.14 -41.40 5.75
CA PRO A 26 -22.32 -42.15 6.68
C PRO A 26 -21.97 -41.26 7.88
N GLY A 27 -22.76 -41.34 8.95
CA GLY A 27 -22.38 -41.01 10.34
C GLY A 27 -21.75 -39.63 10.65
N PRO A 28 -21.45 -39.36 11.93
CA PRO A 28 -20.66 -38.20 12.33
C PRO A 28 -19.22 -38.41 11.85
N VAL A 29 -18.75 -37.56 10.93
CA VAL A 29 -17.36 -37.54 10.49
C VAL A 29 -16.50 -37.20 11.71
N ALA A 30 -15.80 -38.20 12.26
CA ALA A 30 -14.84 -38.00 13.32
C ALA A 30 -13.82 -36.93 12.90
N PRO A 31 -13.40 -36.01 13.79
CA PRO A 31 -12.37 -35.05 13.46
C PRO A 31 -11.10 -35.82 13.09
N ILE A 32 -10.67 -35.68 11.84
CA ILE A 32 -9.42 -36.26 11.35
C ILE A 32 -8.30 -35.63 12.19
N PRO A 33 -7.50 -36.40 12.92
CA PRO A 33 -6.36 -35.86 13.63
C PRO A 33 -5.33 -35.43 12.57
N VAL A 34 -5.33 -34.14 12.23
CA VAL A 34 -4.30 -33.55 11.36
C VAL A 34 -2.95 -33.70 12.08
N PRO A 35 -2.04 -34.55 11.60
CA PRO A 35 -0.75 -34.74 12.24
C PRO A 35 0.00 -33.42 12.21
N GLY A 36 0.60 -33.04 13.34
CA GLY A 36 1.27 -31.77 13.55
C GLY A 36 2.12 -31.30 12.37
N LEU A 37 1.64 -30.25 11.70
CA LEU A 37 2.34 -29.44 10.68
C LEU A 37 3.50 -28.60 11.25
N SER A 38 4.00 -28.98 12.43
CA SER A 38 4.98 -28.25 13.25
C SER A 38 6.42 -28.27 12.70
N ARG A 39 6.66 -28.79 11.49
CA ARG A 39 8.00 -28.88 10.88
C ARG A 39 8.25 -27.96 9.67
N TYR A 40 7.30 -27.14 9.24
CA TYR A 40 7.57 -26.10 8.23
C TYR A 40 8.04 -24.77 8.86
N ASP A 41 8.52 -24.81 10.10
CA ASP A 41 8.82 -23.63 10.92
C ASP A 41 10.30 -23.21 10.88
N ARG A 42 11.19 -23.88 10.13
CA ARG A 42 12.59 -23.44 10.06
C ARG A 42 13.18 -23.48 8.65
N ALA A 43 13.74 -22.32 8.30
CA ALA A 43 14.74 -22.12 7.25
C ALA A 43 14.25 -22.12 5.79
N SER A 44 13.42 -21.14 5.45
CA SER A 44 13.67 -20.33 4.24
C SER A 44 12.88 -19.05 4.41
N MET A 45 13.44 -17.89 4.03
CA MET A 45 12.57 -16.75 3.75
C MET A 45 11.53 -17.25 2.76
N THR A 46 10.28 -17.41 3.22
CA THR A 46 9.29 -18.09 2.41
C THR A 46 9.16 -17.27 1.14
N LEU A 47 9.24 -17.91 -0.03
CA LEU A 47 9.11 -17.21 -1.31
C LEU A 47 7.85 -16.35 -1.33
N LEU A 48 6.82 -16.80 -0.60
CA LEU A 48 5.58 -16.09 -0.36
C LEU A 48 5.77 -14.78 0.43
N ASP A 49 6.43 -14.80 1.59
CA ASP A 49 6.65 -13.60 2.41
C ASP A 49 7.45 -12.54 1.63
N ARG A 50 8.49 -12.96 0.92
CA ARG A 50 9.31 -12.03 0.10
C ARG A 50 8.52 -11.49 -1.09
N TYR A 51 7.68 -12.30 -1.72
CA TYR A 51 6.82 -11.86 -2.82
C TYR A 51 5.81 -10.82 -2.35
N ILE A 52 5.10 -11.09 -1.25
CA ILE A 52 4.15 -10.15 -0.64
C ILE A 52 4.85 -8.86 -0.22
N ALA A 53 6.03 -8.96 0.42
CA ALA A 53 6.81 -7.80 0.83
C ALA A 53 7.27 -6.94 -0.36
N LYS A 54 7.72 -7.56 -1.46
CA LYS A 54 8.10 -6.84 -2.69
C LYS A 54 6.91 -6.13 -3.31
N GLN A 55 5.76 -6.80 -3.39
CA GLN A 55 4.53 -6.22 -3.93
C GLN A 55 4.07 -5.01 -3.09
N TYR A 56 4.10 -5.16 -1.76
CA TYR A 56 3.76 -4.07 -0.84
C TYR A 56 4.75 -2.89 -0.95
N LEU A 57 6.05 -3.17 -1.02
CA LEU A 57 7.08 -2.14 -1.17
C LEU A 57 6.94 -1.36 -2.49
N PHE A 58 6.68 -2.06 -3.60
CA PHE A 58 6.42 -1.41 -4.88
C PHE A 58 5.22 -0.47 -4.81
N ASN A 59 4.14 -0.89 -4.12
CA ASN A 59 2.96 -0.06 -3.92
C ASN A 59 3.24 1.15 -3.04
N ILE A 60 4.00 1.00 -1.94
CA ILE A 60 4.43 2.14 -1.10
C ILE A 60 5.18 3.17 -1.94
N ILE A 61 6.18 2.73 -2.72
CA ILE A 61 7.00 3.63 -3.54
C ILE A 61 6.15 4.31 -4.60
N ALA A 62 5.27 3.57 -5.30
CA ALA A 62 4.39 4.13 -6.31
C ALA A 62 3.45 5.20 -5.72
N LEU A 63 2.80 4.92 -4.59
CA LEU A 63 1.95 5.89 -3.92
C LEU A 63 2.76 7.10 -3.42
N THR A 64 3.95 6.88 -2.87
CA THR A 64 4.83 7.95 -2.42
C THR A 64 5.18 8.89 -3.59
N VAL A 65 5.61 8.34 -4.73
CA VAL A 65 5.98 9.14 -5.90
C VAL A 65 4.79 9.92 -6.44
N ILE A 66 3.61 9.30 -6.55
CA ILE A 66 2.41 9.96 -7.06
C ILE A 66 1.95 11.07 -6.10
N LEU A 67 1.87 10.81 -4.79
CA LEU A 67 1.47 11.82 -3.81
C LEU A 67 2.50 12.95 -3.73
N PHE A 68 3.80 12.65 -3.73
CA PHE A 68 4.86 13.65 -3.69
C PHE A 68 4.83 14.52 -4.94
N SER A 69 4.70 13.92 -6.12
CA SER A 69 4.57 14.66 -7.38
C SER A 69 3.38 15.62 -7.33
N PHE A 70 2.24 15.16 -6.81
CA PHE A 70 1.05 16.00 -6.71
C PHE A 70 1.26 17.18 -5.75
N VAL A 71 1.83 16.94 -4.57
CA VAL A 71 2.08 18.01 -3.59
C VAL A 71 3.12 19.00 -4.10
N VAL A 72 4.19 18.53 -4.73
CA VAL A 72 5.22 19.41 -5.32
C VAL A 72 4.62 20.29 -6.41
N VAL A 73 3.74 19.76 -7.25
CA VAL A 73 3.06 20.56 -8.28
C VAL A 73 2.17 21.63 -7.65
N ILE A 74 1.43 21.30 -6.58
CA ILE A 74 0.59 22.29 -5.88
C ILE A 74 1.44 23.37 -5.23
N ASP A 75 2.46 23.00 -4.45
CA ASP A 75 3.29 23.98 -3.75
C ASP A 75 4.10 24.83 -4.73
N ALA A 76 4.54 24.26 -5.86
CA ALA A 76 5.14 25.02 -6.95
C ALA A 76 4.13 26.00 -7.58
N SER A 77 2.89 25.55 -7.84
CA SER A 77 1.84 26.38 -8.45
C SER A 77 1.35 27.52 -7.54
N LEU A 78 1.36 27.33 -6.23
CA LEU A 78 0.92 28.34 -5.27
C LEU A 78 1.99 29.40 -4.99
N ASN A 79 3.27 29.03 -5.08
CA ASN A 79 4.39 29.91 -4.74
C ASN A 79 5.11 30.52 -5.96
N ILE A 80 4.55 30.39 -7.18
CA ILE A 80 5.15 30.92 -8.43
C ILE A 80 5.53 32.40 -8.28
N ASP A 81 4.64 33.20 -7.67
CA ASP A 81 4.83 34.64 -7.53
C ASP A 81 5.95 35.02 -6.54
N GLU A 82 6.12 34.24 -5.47
CA GLU A 82 7.14 34.47 -4.44
C GLU A 82 8.53 33.97 -4.90
N PHE A 83 8.58 32.90 -5.70
CA PHE A 83 9.83 32.44 -6.33
C PHE A 83 10.37 33.46 -7.35
N LEU A 84 9.48 34.11 -8.11
CA LEU A 84 9.87 35.15 -9.07
C LEU A 84 10.46 36.38 -8.37
N GLN A 85 9.93 36.78 -7.19
CA GLN A 85 10.44 37.91 -6.41
C GLN A 85 11.75 37.58 -5.71
N ARG A 86 11.86 36.42 -5.02
CA ARG A 86 13.10 36.03 -4.32
C ARG A 86 14.25 35.68 -5.27
N ALA A 87 13.98 35.21 -6.49
CA ALA A 87 15.00 35.03 -7.51
C ALA A 87 15.59 36.37 -7.99
N GLY A 88 14.82 37.46 -7.91
CA GLY A 88 15.31 38.83 -8.15
C GLY A 88 16.24 39.30 -7.03
N ASP A 89 15.84 39.11 -5.77
CA ASP A 89 16.57 39.63 -4.61
C ASP A 89 17.85 38.84 -4.27
N LEU A 90 17.85 37.51 -4.42
CA LEU A 90 19.03 36.66 -4.14
C LEU A 90 20.09 36.74 -5.25
N ALA A 91 19.69 36.99 -6.50
CA ALA A 91 20.64 37.27 -7.58
C ALA A 91 21.37 38.60 -7.38
N GLN A 92 20.77 39.54 -6.64
CA GLN A 92 21.37 40.82 -6.32
C GLN A 92 22.29 40.77 -5.09
N GLN A 93 22.08 39.82 -4.17
CA GLN A 93 22.87 39.69 -2.94
C GLN A 93 24.12 38.81 -3.07
N ARG A 94 24.19 37.88 -4.04
CA ARG A 94 25.34 36.95 -4.17
C ARG A 94 26.46 37.41 -5.10
N GLY A 95 26.35 38.58 -5.74
CA GLY A 95 27.49 39.25 -6.40
C GLY A 95 28.29 38.42 -7.42
N GLU A 96 27.68 37.40 -8.05
CA GLU A 96 28.35 36.66 -9.12
C GLU A 96 28.03 37.30 -10.47
N GLU A 97 28.97 38.12 -10.92
CA GLU A 97 29.00 38.70 -12.26
C GLU A 97 29.11 37.60 -13.33
N ALA A 98 28.08 37.56 -14.20
CA ALA A 98 28.10 37.06 -15.59
C ALA A 98 28.20 35.52 -15.86
N PRO A 99 28.00 35.06 -17.11
CA PRO A 99 26.77 35.12 -17.89
C PRO A 99 26.38 33.72 -18.42
N GLY A 100 25.09 33.42 -18.41
CA GLY A 100 24.57 32.20 -19.04
C GLY A 100 23.18 31.88 -18.50
N ALA A 101 22.14 32.15 -19.30
CA ALA A 101 20.75 31.85 -18.93
C ALA A 101 20.61 30.39 -18.45
N VAL A 102 21.33 29.46 -19.09
CA VAL A 102 21.34 28.04 -18.73
C VAL A 102 21.94 27.78 -17.34
N ARG A 103 23.05 28.43 -16.98
CA ARG A 103 23.67 28.26 -15.65
C ARG A 103 22.83 28.90 -14.56
N ARG A 104 22.13 30.01 -14.87
CA ARG A 104 21.14 30.65 -13.99
C ARG A 104 19.96 29.72 -13.70
N TRP A 105 19.39 29.08 -14.72
CA TRP A 105 18.33 28.08 -14.53
C TRP A 105 18.78 26.87 -13.71
N VAL A 106 20.00 26.35 -13.95
CA VAL A 106 20.56 25.23 -13.18
C VAL A 106 20.81 25.60 -11.71
N VAL A 107 21.37 26.79 -11.45
CA VAL A 107 21.61 27.27 -10.08
C VAL A 107 20.29 27.57 -9.37
N THR A 108 19.29 28.14 -10.05
CA THR A 108 17.95 28.35 -9.50
C THR A 108 17.26 27.02 -9.18
N LEU A 109 17.35 26.02 -10.06
CA LEU A 109 16.81 24.67 -9.80
C LEU A 109 17.51 24.00 -8.61
N LEU A 110 18.84 24.12 -8.50
CA LEU A 110 19.58 23.61 -7.34
C LEU A 110 19.16 24.30 -6.04
N LEU A 111 19.00 25.63 -6.06
CA LEU A 111 18.54 26.39 -4.89
C LEU A 111 17.11 26.02 -4.47
N VAL A 112 16.22 25.80 -5.46
CA VAL A 112 14.87 25.31 -5.22
C VAL A 112 14.92 23.91 -4.61
N VAL A 113 15.73 22.99 -5.14
CA VAL A 113 15.90 21.66 -4.56
C VAL A 113 16.44 21.72 -3.13
N ASP A 114 17.44 22.56 -2.85
CA ASP A 114 18.00 22.75 -1.50
C ASP A 114 16.98 23.36 -0.53
N PHE A 115 16.14 24.29 -0.98
CA PHE A 115 15.09 24.90 -0.14
C PHE A 115 13.90 23.95 0.10
N TRP A 116 13.65 23.03 -0.83
CA TRP A 116 12.56 22.07 -0.75
C TRP A 116 12.92 20.79 0.00
N TRP A 117 14.21 20.45 0.09
CA TRP A 117 14.70 19.28 0.81
C TRP A 117 14.20 19.20 2.27
N PRO A 118 14.23 20.29 3.08
CA PRO A 118 13.68 20.27 4.44
C PRO A 118 12.16 20.10 4.46
N LYS A 119 11.44 20.78 3.55
CA LYS A 119 9.97 20.69 3.44
C LYS A 119 9.51 19.29 3.03
N LEU A 120 10.21 18.64 2.10
CA LEU A 120 9.91 17.28 1.64
C LEU A 120 9.99 16.26 2.78
N LEU A 121 10.98 16.39 3.67
CA LEU A 121 11.15 15.50 4.80
C LEU A 121 10.07 15.72 5.88
N GLN A 122 9.64 16.97 6.10
CA GLN A 122 8.50 17.27 6.97
C GLN A 122 7.18 16.74 6.37
N LEU A 123 6.97 16.95 5.07
CA LEU A 123 5.81 16.45 4.34
C LEU A 123 5.73 14.91 4.38
N TYR A 124 6.87 14.23 4.20
CA TYR A 124 6.96 12.78 4.34
C TYR A 124 6.41 12.30 5.68
N SER A 125 6.82 12.96 6.77
CA SER A 125 6.43 12.61 8.13
C SER A 125 4.93 12.78 8.37
N PHE A 126 4.26 13.69 7.65
CA PHE A 126 2.81 13.86 7.70
C PHE A 126 2.05 12.85 6.83
N LEU A 127 2.57 12.53 5.64
CA LEU A 127 1.88 11.70 4.66
C LEU A 127 2.09 10.19 4.84
N ILE A 128 3.12 9.76 5.56
CA ILE A 128 3.49 8.35 5.67
C ILE A 128 2.35 7.45 6.19
N GLY A 129 1.54 7.93 7.15
CA GLY A 129 0.39 7.18 7.64
C GLY A 129 -0.65 6.90 6.56
N MET A 130 -0.98 7.91 5.75
CA MET A 130 -1.92 7.76 4.63
C MET A 130 -1.34 6.88 3.52
N ILE A 131 -0.04 7.01 3.23
CA ILE A 131 0.66 6.20 2.24
C ILE A 131 0.65 4.72 2.65
N LEU A 132 0.95 4.40 3.90
CA LEU A 132 1.00 3.02 4.39
C LEU A 132 -0.38 2.33 4.32
N VAL A 133 -1.44 3.02 4.73
CA VAL A 133 -2.82 2.51 4.65
C VAL A 133 -3.27 2.37 3.19
N GLY A 134 -2.99 3.37 2.36
CA GLY A 134 -3.30 3.33 0.92
C GLY A 134 -2.58 2.19 0.19
N ALA A 135 -1.29 2.01 0.47
CA ALA A 135 -0.49 0.94 -0.12
C ALA A 135 -0.96 -0.45 0.36
N MET A 136 -1.41 -0.55 1.61
CA MET A 136 -1.98 -1.78 2.15
C MET A 136 -3.28 -2.13 1.42
N GLY A 137 -4.20 -1.17 1.28
CA GLY A 137 -5.44 -1.35 0.54
C GLY A 137 -5.21 -1.73 -0.92
N PHE A 138 -4.28 -1.06 -1.60
CA PHE A 138 -3.94 -1.38 -2.98
C PHE A 138 -3.32 -2.79 -3.13
N THR A 139 -2.47 -3.20 -2.18
CA THR A 139 -1.87 -4.54 -2.16
C THR A 139 -2.92 -5.63 -1.97
N PHE A 140 -3.86 -5.46 -1.03
CA PHE A 140 -4.95 -6.42 -0.83
C PHE A 140 -5.90 -6.48 -2.03
N SER A 141 -6.18 -5.32 -2.65
CA SER A 141 -6.99 -5.26 -3.86
C SER A 141 -6.36 -6.05 -5.01
N GLN A 142 -5.05 -5.86 -5.25
CA GLN A 142 -4.30 -6.59 -6.28
C GLN A 142 -4.30 -8.10 -6.03
N MET A 143 -4.04 -8.52 -4.78
CA MET A 143 -3.98 -9.94 -4.41
C MET A 143 -5.35 -10.64 -4.47
N SER A 144 -6.43 -9.91 -4.16
CA SER A 144 -7.81 -10.37 -4.31
C SER A 144 -8.19 -10.52 -5.79
N ARG A 145 -7.84 -9.53 -6.62
CA ARG A 145 -8.10 -9.53 -8.07
C ARG A 145 -7.40 -10.70 -8.77
N ASN A 146 -6.16 -10.99 -8.38
CA ASN A 146 -5.36 -12.07 -8.96
C ASN A 146 -5.74 -13.46 -8.44
N ARG A 147 -6.74 -13.58 -7.53
CA ARG A 147 -7.15 -14.83 -6.86
C ARG A 147 -6.01 -15.52 -6.07
N GLU A 148 -4.90 -14.84 -5.84
CA GLU A 148 -3.77 -15.33 -5.04
C GLU A 148 -4.17 -15.44 -3.57
N PHE A 149 -4.95 -14.48 -3.07
CA PHE A 149 -5.45 -14.47 -1.69
C PHE A 149 -6.36 -15.66 -1.38
N ILE A 150 -7.26 -15.99 -2.31
CA ILE A 150 -8.21 -17.11 -2.18
C ILE A 150 -7.48 -18.45 -2.27
N ALA A 151 -6.49 -18.56 -3.18
CA ALA A 151 -5.68 -19.77 -3.32
C ALA A 151 -4.89 -20.11 -2.05
N MET A 152 -4.32 -19.10 -1.37
CA MET A 152 -3.62 -19.29 -0.10
C MET A 152 -4.54 -19.82 1.01
N MET A 153 -5.75 -19.26 1.12
CA MET A 153 -6.73 -19.73 2.11
C MET A 153 -7.22 -21.15 1.81
N ALA A 154 -7.42 -21.49 0.53
CA ALA A 154 -7.77 -22.84 0.09
C ALA A 154 -6.66 -23.86 0.39
N ALA A 155 -5.40 -23.43 0.34
CA ALA A 155 -4.23 -24.24 0.73
C ALA A 155 -4.06 -24.38 2.26
N GLY A 156 -4.97 -23.82 3.06
CA GLY A 156 -4.90 -23.87 4.52
C GLY A 156 -3.87 -22.91 5.13
N VAL A 157 -3.34 -21.95 4.36
CA VAL A 157 -2.44 -20.92 4.90
C VAL A 157 -3.30 -19.88 5.62
N GLY A 158 -3.13 -19.80 6.94
CA GLY A 158 -3.86 -18.85 7.77
C GLY A 158 -3.55 -17.39 7.40
N LEU A 159 -4.57 -16.53 7.46
CA LEU A 159 -4.49 -15.09 7.15
C LEU A 159 -3.42 -14.37 7.99
N HIS A 160 -3.24 -14.79 9.24
CA HIS A 160 -2.25 -14.22 10.14
C HIS A 160 -0.81 -14.34 9.60
N ARG A 161 -0.48 -15.41 8.86
CA ARG A 161 0.86 -15.57 8.27
C ARG A 161 1.10 -14.60 7.11
N VAL A 162 0.08 -14.38 6.29
CA VAL A 162 0.10 -13.43 5.16
C VAL A 162 0.25 -11.99 5.65
N MET A 163 -0.31 -11.67 6.83
CA MET A 163 -0.25 -10.33 7.41
C MET A 163 1.14 -9.98 7.99
N LYS A 164 1.90 -10.97 8.48
CA LYS A 164 3.24 -10.77 9.07
C LYS A 164 4.19 -9.94 8.19
N PRO A 165 4.43 -10.26 6.90
CA PRO A 165 5.36 -9.48 6.07
C PRO A 165 4.88 -8.04 5.87
N ILE A 166 3.57 -7.79 5.80
CA ILE A 166 3.00 -6.45 5.62
C ILE A 166 3.27 -5.60 6.87
N VAL A 167 2.99 -6.14 8.06
CA VAL A 167 3.21 -5.45 9.34
C VAL A 167 4.69 -5.18 9.59
N VAL A 168 5.58 -6.12 9.24
CA VAL A 168 7.03 -5.92 9.36
C VAL A 168 7.51 -4.77 8.48
N VAL A 169 7.08 -4.71 7.22
CA VAL A 169 7.46 -3.61 6.33
C VAL A 169 6.84 -2.29 6.79
N ALA A 170 5.56 -2.26 7.18
CA ALA A 170 4.92 -1.05 7.69
C ALA A 170 5.62 -0.54 8.97
N GLY A 171 5.95 -1.44 9.90
CA GLY A 171 6.71 -1.12 11.09
C GLY A 171 8.10 -0.57 10.78
N LEU A 172 8.78 -1.11 9.77
CA LEU A 172 10.07 -0.59 9.31
C LEU A 172 9.96 0.87 8.84
N PHE A 173 8.94 1.20 8.05
CA PHE A 173 8.69 2.56 7.59
C PHE A 173 8.30 3.50 8.74
N MET A 174 7.58 3.00 9.75
CA MET A 174 7.25 3.77 10.95
C MET A 174 8.47 4.06 11.82
N VAL A 175 9.37 3.09 11.99
CA VAL A 175 10.66 3.32 12.66
C VAL A 175 11.50 4.34 11.89
N LEU A 176 11.55 4.22 10.56
CA LEU A 176 12.24 5.18 9.70
C LEU A 176 11.64 6.60 9.84
N GLN A 177 10.32 6.72 9.98
CA GLN A 177 9.66 8.00 10.27
C GLN A 177 10.11 8.57 11.63
N ILE A 178 10.14 7.76 12.69
CA ILE A 178 10.59 8.20 14.01
C ILE A 178 12.04 8.68 13.93
N VAL A 179 12.92 7.91 13.29
CA VAL A 179 14.33 8.30 13.09
C VAL A 179 14.45 9.62 12.32
N ASN A 180 13.67 9.80 11.25
CA ASN A 180 13.65 11.06 10.52
C ASN A 180 13.22 12.21 11.43
N THR A 181 12.15 12.02 12.21
CA THR A 181 11.58 13.04 13.09
C THR A 181 12.55 13.44 14.20
N GLU A 182 13.19 12.47 14.85
CA GLU A 182 14.15 12.67 15.94
C GLU A 182 15.46 13.33 15.49
N ILE A 183 15.92 13.06 14.27
CA ILE A 183 17.17 13.64 13.75
C ILE A 183 16.94 15.01 13.10
N LEU A 184 15.78 15.23 12.48
CA LEU A 184 15.52 16.45 11.71
C LEU A 184 14.95 17.59 12.55
N ILE A 185 14.00 17.33 13.46
CA ILE A 185 13.40 18.38 14.30
C ILE A 185 14.44 19.15 15.14
N PRO A 186 15.45 18.53 15.79
CA PRO A 186 16.40 19.31 16.59
C PRO A 186 17.32 20.21 15.75
N ARG A 187 17.38 20.01 14.43
CA ARG A 187 18.28 20.79 13.54
C ARG A 187 17.68 22.11 13.07
N ILE A 188 16.36 22.28 13.17
CA ILE A 188 15.62 23.45 12.69
C ILE A 188 15.23 24.42 13.82
N ALA A 189 15.43 24.03 15.08
CA ALA A 189 15.26 24.89 16.25
C ALA A 189 16.58 25.04 17.03
N PRO A 190 17.58 25.77 16.52
CA PRO A 190 18.54 26.41 17.41
C PRO A 190 17.78 27.54 18.14
N LEU A 191 17.63 27.39 19.45
CA LEU A 191 17.19 28.45 20.36
C LEU A 191 18.15 29.65 20.28
#